data_AF-A0A662DG32-F1
#
_entry.id   AF-A0A662DG32-F1
#
_cell.length_a   1.000
_cell.length_b   1.000
_cell.length_c   1.000
_cell.angle_alpha   90.00
_cell.angle_beta   90.00
_cell.angle_gamma   90.00
#
_symmetry.space_group_name_H-M   'P 1'
#
loop_
_entity.id
_entity.type
_entity.pdbx_description
1 polymer ?
#
loop_
_entity_poly.entity_id
_entity_poly.type
_entity_poly.pdbx_seq_one_letter_code
_entity_poly.pdbx_strand_id
1 'polypeptide(L)' 'MKLKKDLYQRFGVREYWIVYPEGKKIEVFHLEGGSYKLKGTFLEDDTMESKLFQGLKINLREVFG' A
#
# COMPACT_ATOMS: atom_id res chain seq x y z
N MET A 1 -8.52 -1.69 11.83
CA MET A 1 -7.27 -1.45 11.07
C MET A 1 -6.08 -0.99 11.89
N LYS A 2 -6.24 -0.18 12.95
CA LYS A 2 -5.12 0.37 13.73
C LYS A 2 -4.18 -0.70 14.33
N LEU A 3 -4.74 -1.76 14.92
CA LEU A 3 -3.97 -2.82 15.59
C LEU A 3 -2.97 -3.54 14.66
N LYS A 4 -3.38 -3.92 13.44
CA LYS A 4 -2.48 -4.60 12.48
C LYS A 4 -1.42 -3.67 11.94
N LYS A 5 -1.79 -2.42 11.61
CA LYS A 5 -0.85 -1.42 11.12
C LYS A 5 0.26 -1.15 12.14
N ASP A 6 -0.10 -0.96 13.41
CA ASP A 6 0.87 -0.72 14.48
C ASP A 6 1.78 -1.96 14.70
N LEU A 7 1.21 -3.17 14.61
CA LEU A 7 1.96 -4.41 14.73
C LEU A 7 2.99 -4.57 13.60
N TYR A 8 2.56 -4.44 12.35
CA TYR A 8 3.45 -4.56 11.19
C TYR A 8 4.55 -3.48 11.18
N GLN A 9 4.22 -2.27 11.64
CA GLN A 9 5.21 -1.21 11.83
C GLN A 9 6.29 -1.63 12.84
N ARG A 10 5.87 -2.13 14.01
CA ARG A 10 6.79 -2.57 15.07
C ARG A 10 7.67 -3.74 14.65
N PHE A 11 7.15 -4.63 13.82
CA PHE A 11 7.88 -5.80 13.32
C PHE A 11 8.64 -5.54 12.00
N GLY A 12 8.68 -4.30 11.51
CA GLY A 12 9.59 -3.94 10.42
C GLY A 12 9.09 -4.26 9.01
N VAL A 13 7.78 -4.46 8.80
CA VAL A 13 7.23 -4.68 7.46
C VAL A 13 7.44 -3.40 6.63
N ARG A 14 8.31 -3.48 5.62
CA ARG A 14 8.88 -2.32 4.92
C ARG A 14 7.87 -1.57 4.03
N GLU A 15 6.90 -2.28 3.45
CA GLU A 15 5.89 -1.74 2.56
C GLU A 15 4.54 -2.39 2.92
N TYR A 16 3.52 -1.57 3.15
CA TYR A 16 2.22 -2.01 3.65
C TYR A 16 1.11 -1.32 2.86
N TRP A 17 0.27 -2.12 2.20
CA TRP A 17 -0.81 -1.64 1.37
C TRP A 17 -2.15 -1.93 2.01
N ILE A 18 -3.04 -0.94 2.01
CA ILE A 18 -4.41 -1.08 2.49
C ILE A 18 -5.33 -0.90 1.29
N VAL A 19 -6.03 -1.96 0.92
CA VAL A 19 -7.05 -1.95 -0.13
C VAL A 19 -8.39 -1.61 0.51
N TYR A 20 -9.10 -0.67 -0.08
CA TYR A 20 -10.48 -0.28 0.24
C TYR A 20 -11.36 -0.65 -0.96
N PRO A 21 -11.97 -1.85 -0.98
CA PRO A 21 -12.73 -2.34 -2.12
C PRO A 21 -13.93 -1.45 -2.50
N GLU A 22 -14.67 -0.96 -1.50
CA GLU A 22 -15.89 -0.16 -1.72
C GLU A 22 -15.58 1.19 -2.39
N GLY A 23 -14.41 1.76 -2.07
CA GLY A 23 -13.94 3.02 -2.66
C GLY A 23 -12.98 2.81 -3.84
N LYS A 24 -12.75 1.56 -4.27
CA LYS A 24 -11.76 1.16 -5.28
C LYS A 24 -10.44 1.93 -5.16
N LYS A 25 -9.91 1.95 -3.93
CA LYS A 25 -8.77 2.78 -3.53
C LYS A 25 -7.74 1.94 -2.80
N ILE A 26 -6.46 2.24 -3.00
CA ILE A 26 -5.35 1.64 -2.24
C ILE A 26 -4.51 2.74 -1.60
N GLU A 27 -4.19 2.59 -0.32
CA GLU A 27 -3.20 3.42 0.37
C GLU A 27 -1.90 2.64 0.59
N VAL A 28 -0.78 3.22 0.16
CA VAL A 28 0.55 2.62 0.29
C VAL A 28 1.32 3.33 1.38
N PHE A 29 1.82 2.56 2.35
CA PHE A 29 2.70 3.03 3.41
C PHE A 29 4.09 2.42 3.28
N HIS A 30 5.13 3.24 3.41
CA HIS A 30 6.51 2.75 3.59
C HIS A 30 6.96 2.97 5.03
N LEU A 31 7.72 2.01 5.55
CA LEU A 31 8.36 2.14 6.86
C LEU A 31 9.62 2.99 6.72
N GLU A 32 9.62 4.18 7.33
CA GLU A 32 10.75 5.12 7.33
C GLU A 32 11.03 5.58 8.75
N GLY A 33 12.25 5.38 9.22
CA GLY A 33 12.65 5.74 10.59
C GLY A 33 11.80 5.07 11.68
N GLY A 34 11.34 3.82 11.44
CA GLY A 34 10.50 3.08 12.38
C GLY A 34 9.02 3.48 12.41
N SER A 35 8.57 4.34 11.49
CA SER A 35 7.18 4.77 11.38
C SER A 35 6.65 4.65 9.95
N TYR A 36 5.37 4.28 9.80
CA TYR A 36 4.74 4.26 8.49
C TYR A 36 4.45 5.67 7.98
N LYS A 37 4.92 5.96 6.77
CA LYS A 37 4.61 7.17 6.01
C LYS A 37 3.72 6.81 4.83
N LEU A 38 2.61 7.53 4.66
CA LEU A 38 1.79 7.41 3.46
C LEU A 38 2.61 7.90 2.26
N LYS A 39 2.64 7.11 1.20
CA LYS A 39 3.41 7.41 -0.02
C LYS A 39 2.53 7.69 -1.22
N GLY A 40 1.35 7.08 -1.24
CA GLY A 40 0.39 7.33 -2.27
C GLY A 40 -0.97 6.79 -1.87
N THR A 41 -1.98 7.43 -2.44
CA THR A 41 -3.34 6.95 -2.49
C THR A 41 -3.65 6.80 -3.96
N PHE A 42 -4.00 5.58 -4.37
CA PHE A 42 -4.22 5.21 -5.76
C PHE A 42 -5.68 4.79 -5.95
N LEU A 43 -6.25 5.14 -7.09
CA LEU A 43 -7.62 4.83 -7.48
C LEU A 43 -7.63 3.77 -8.58
N GLU A 44 -8.80 3.25 -8.91
CA GLU A 44 -9.00 2.21 -9.93
C GLU A 44 -8.24 2.42 -11.24
N ASP A 45 -8.17 3.66 -11.73
CA ASP A 45 -7.53 3.97 -13.02
C ASP A 45 -6.00 4.08 -12.95
N ASP A 46 -5.39 3.98 -11.76
CA ASP A 46 -3.95 4.11 -11.58
C ASP A 46 -3.21 2.79 -11.85
N THR A 47 -1.93 2.92 -12.22
CA THR A 47 -0.96 1.82 -12.17
C THR A 47 0.00 2.07 -11.01
N MET A 48 0.08 1.09 -10.10
CA MET A 48 1.00 1.13 -8.98
C MET A 48 2.30 0.40 -9.30
N GLU A 49 3.41 0.88 -8.77
CA GLU A 49 4.70 0.18 -8.79
C GLU A 49 5.23 0.02 -7.35
N SER A 50 5.66 -1.20 -7.00
CA SER A 50 6.24 -1.44 -5.68
C SER A 50 7.64 -0.85 -5.58
N LYS A 51 7.94 -0.17 -4.46
CA LYS A 51 9.30 0.33 -4.21
C LYS A 51 10.25 -0.80 -3.81
N LEU A 52 9.75 -1.82 -3.10
CA LEU A 52 10.58 -2.95 -2.66
C LEU A 52 10.82 -3.98 -3.75
N PHE A 53 9.81 -4.23 -4.59
CA PHE A 53 9.89 -5.21 -5.68
C PHE A 53 9.99 -4.45 -7.00
N GLN A 54 11.21 -4.05 -7.37
CA GLN A 54 11.45 -3.32 -8.62
C GLN A 54 10.88 -4.09 -9.82
N GLY A 55 10.14 -3.39 -10.67
CA GLY A 55 9.47 -3.99 -11.83
C GLY A 55 8.12 -4.64 -11.53
N LEU A 56 7.70 -4.77 -10.26
CA LEU A 56 6.33 -5.17 -9.93
C LEU A 56 5.39 -3.98 -10.16
N LYS A 57 4.71 -4.02 -11.30
CA LYS A 57 3.67 -3.06 -11.68
C LYS A 57 2.30 -3.74 -11.63
N ILE A 58 1.32 -3.03 -11.09
CA ILE A 58 -0.03 -3.54 -10.91
C ILE A 58 -1.00 -2.51 -11.47
N ASN A 59 -1.74 -2.91 -12.49
CA ASN A 59 -2.86 -2.16 -13.05
C ASN A 59 -4.06 -2.31 -12.13
N LEU A 60 -4.52 -1.23 -11.50
CA LEU A 60 -5.59 -1.33 -10.50
C LEU A 60 -6.97 -1.61 -11.10
N ARG A 61 -7.17 -1.36 -12.40
CA ARG A 61 -8.40 -1.81 -13.09
C ARG A 61 -8.55 -3.32 -13.01
N GLU A 62 -7.48 -4.07 -13.23
CA GLU A 62 -7.49 -5.53 -13.17
C GLU A 62 -7.73 -6.06 -11.74
N VAL A 63 -7.42 -5.26 -10.72
CA VAL A 63 -7.65 -5.60 -9.31
C VAL A 63 -9.12 -5.38 -8.92
N PHE A 64 -9.77 -4.34 -9.46
CA PHE A 64 -11.13 -3.95 -9.08
C PHE A 64 -12.23 -4.38 -10.06
N GLY A 65 -11.91 -4.71 -11.31
CA GLY A 65 -12.83 -5.23 -12.34
C GLY A 65 -12.98 -4.31 -13.55
#